data_AF-A0A3P3DZN8-F1
#
_entry.id   AF-A0A3P3DZN8-F1
#
_cell.length_a   1.000
_cell.length_b   1.000
_cell.length_c   1.000
_cell.angle_alpha   90.00
_cell.angle_beta   90.00
_cell.angle_gamma   90.00
#
_symmetry.space_group_name_H-M   'P 1'
#
loop_
_entity.id
_entity.type
_entity.pdbx_description
1 polymer ?
#
loop_
_entity_poly.entity_id
_entity_poly.type
_entity_poly.pdbx_seq_one_letter_code
_entity_poly.pdbx_strand_id
1 'polypeptide(L)'
;FPNDAPDRETLLSHADAALYEAKMQGRGLYCVFEPSMGEHLRDRRQFEHDIRHAISRKELRLVYQPQAQLVSNEIFGFEALLRWDHPERGAVPPAVFIPIAEECGAILKIGEWVL
;
A
#
# COMPACT_ATOMS: atom_id res chain seq x y z
N PHE A 1 -5.82 19.77 -27.23
CA PHE A 1 -7.05 19.66 -26.43
C PHE A 1 -8.23 19.78 -27.38
N PRO A 2 -8.97 18.72 -27.78
CA PRO A 2 -9.29 17.45 -27.11
C PRO A 2 -8.85 16.20 -27.91
N ASN A 3 -8.41 15.11 -27.27
CA ASN A 3 -8.33 13.81 -27.99
C ASN A 3 -8.25 12.55 -27.11
N ASP A 4 -8.17 12.65 -25.77
CA ASP A 4 -7.87 11.47 -24.93
C ASP A 4 -9.09 10.80 -24.28
N ALA A 5 -10.33 11.12 -24.69
CA ALA A 5 -11.52 10.40 -24.22
C ALA A 5 -12.69 10.53 -25.22
N PRO A 6 -13.32 9.43 -25.67
CA PRO A 6 -14.44 9.47 -26.61
C PRO A 6 -15.78 9.91 -25.98
N ASP A 7 -15.85 9.97 -24.65
CA ASP A 7 -17.06 10.20 -23.87
C ASP A 7 -16.78 10.92 -22.54
N ARG A 8 -17.80 11.64 -22.05
CA ARG A 8 -17.72 12.48 -20.84
C ARG A 8 -17.43 11.66 -19.58
N GLU A 9 -17.87 10.41 -19.54
CA GLU A 9 -17.66 9.49 -18.41
C GLU A 9 -16.18 9.09 -18.30
N THR A 10 -15.55 8.73 -19.41
CA THR A 10 -14.10 8.49 -19.48
C THR A 10 -13.28 9.73 -19.11
N LEU A 11 -13.68 10.92 -19.56
CA LEU A 11 -12.99 12.17 -19.19
C LEU A 11 -13.03 12.45 -17.68
N LEU A 12 -14.17 12.18 -17.03
CA LEU A 12 -14.30 12.30 -15.57
C LEU A 12 -13.44 11.25 -14.85
N SER A 13 -13.44 10.00 -15.33
CA SER A 13 -12.56 8.96 -14.78
C SER A 13 -11.09 9.31 -14.92
N HIS A 14 -10.70 9.97 -16.01
CA HIS A 14 -9.32 10.44 -16.24
C HIS A 14 -8.95 11.58 -15.28
N ALA A 15 -9.86 12.52 -15.05
CA ALA A 15 -9.65 13.61 -14.10
C ALA A 15 -9.52 13.10 -12.66
N ASP A 16 -10.35 12.13 -12.26
CA ASP A 16 -10.27 11.51 -10.93
C ASP A 16 -8.96 10.74 -10.74
N ALA A 17 -8.49 10.04 -11.78
CA ALA A 17 -7.20 9.35 -11.75
C ALA A 17 -6.04 10.32 -11.54
N ALA A 18 -6.03 11.43 -12.28
CA ALA A 18 -4.98 12.44 -12.18
C ALA A 18 -5.02 13.18 -10.82
N LEU A 19 -6.22 13.47 -10.30
CA LEU A 19 -6.38 14.04 -8.96
C LEU A 19 -5.84 13.10 -7.87
N TYR A 20 -6.04 11.80 -8.04
CA TYR A 20 -5.56 10.80 -7.09
C TYR A 20 -4.04 10.68 -7.10
N GLU A 21 -3.42 10.65 -8.28
CA GLU A 21 -1.94 10.69 -8.42
C GLU A 21 -1.35 11.94 -7.79
N ALA A 22 -1.97 13.10 -8.00
CA ALA A 22 -1.55 14.34 -7.36
C ALA A 22 -1.59 14.26 -5.83
N LYS A 23 -2.58 13.56 -5.24
CA LYS A 23 -2.62 13.33 -3.78
C LYS A 23 -1.50 12.41 -3.31
N MET A 24 -1.11 11.42 -4.10
CA MET A 24 -0.04 10.48 -3.76
C MET A 24 1.35 11.14 -3.78
N GLN A 25 1.59 12.04 -4.73
CA GLN A 25 2.88 12.73 -4.85
C GLN A 25 3.06 13.86 -3.81
N GLY A 26 2.00 14.20 -3.08
CA GLY A 26 2.01 15.16 -1.98
C GLY A 26 1.14 16.39 -2.22
N ARG A 27 0.96 17.21 -1.19
CA ARG A 27 0.12 18.42 -1.27
C ARG A 27 0.73 19.46 -2.21
N GLY A 28 -0.09 20.06 -3.06
CA GLY A 28 0.28 21.22 -3.90
C GLY A 28 0.73 20.88 -5.33
N LEU A 29 0.57 19.64 -5.76
CA LEU A 29 0.89 19.20 -7.12
C LEU A 29 -0.39 19.10 -7.96
N TYR A 30 -0.24 19.32 -9.27
CA TYR A 30 -1.26 19.01 -10.27
C TYR A 30 -0.69 17.95 -11.19
N CYS A 31 -1.49 16.95 -11.51
CA CYS A 31 -1.14 15.91 -12.47
C CYS A 31 -2.14 15.96 -13.62
N VAL A 32 -1.66 15.76 -14.85
CA VAL A 32 -2.49 15.60 -16.04
C VAL A 32 -2.63 14.11 -16.30
N PHE A 33 -3.84 13.66 -16.67
CA PHE A 33 -4.06 12.25 -16.94
C PHE A 33 -3.08 11.70 -17.97
N GLU A 34 -2.33 10.67 -17.58
CA GLU A 34 -1.58 9.81 -18.49
C GLU A 34 -2.23 8.41 -18.50
N PRO A 35 -2.26 7.69 -19.63
CA PRO A 35 -2.82 6.34 -19.69
C PRO A 35 -2.24 5.36 -18.67
N SER A 36 -0.98 5.56 -18.27
CA SER A 36 -0.29 4.87 -17.17
C SER A 36 -1.02 5.01 -15.82
N MET A 37 -1.72 6.13 -15.57
CA MET A 37 -2.50 6.34 -14.35
C MET A 37 -3.68 5.37 -14.21
N GLY A 38 -4.27 4.96 -15.33
CA GLY A 38 -5.30 3.93 -15.33
C GLY A 38 -4.77 2.55 -14.94
N GLU A 39 -3.52 2.24 -15.30
CA GLU A 39 -2.82 1.02 -14.86
C GLU A 39 -2.48 1.08 -13.38
N HIS A 40 -1.94 2.20 -12.89
CA HIS A 40 -1.65 2.41 -11.47
C HIS A 40 -2.89 2.26 -10.57
N LEU A 41 -4.04 2.79 -11.01
CA LEU A 41 -5.31 2.61 -10.29
C LEU A 41 -5.77 1.15 -10.24
N ARG A 42 -5.62 0.39 -11.34
CA ARG A 42 -5.97 -1.04 -11.37
C ARG A 42 -5.05 -1.84 -10.47
N ASP A 43 -3.75 -1.62 -10.58
CA ASP A 43 -2.72 -2.23 -9.74
C ASP A 43 -2.99 -1.98 -8.26
N ARG A 44 -3.37 -0.75 -7.89
CA ARG A 44 -3.68 -0.42 -6.51
C ARG A 44 -4.94 -1.11 -6.00
N ARG A 45 -6.02 -1.15 -6.78
CA ARG A 45 -7.24 -1.89 -6.37
C ARG A 45 -6.95 -3.36 -6.18
N GLN A 46 -6.14 -3.95 -7.06
CA GLN A 46 -5.69 -5.33 -6.93
C GLN A 46 -4.89 -5.51 -5.62
N PHE A 47 -3.96 -4.60 -5.34
CA PHE A 47 -3.15 -4.64 -4.14
C PHE A 47 -3.97 -4.47 -2.84
N GLU A 48 -4.97 -3.59 -2.85
CA GLU A 48 -5.94 -3.44 -1.75
C GLU A 48 -6.77 -4.71 -1.54
N HIS A 49 -7.18 -5.36 -2.62
CA HIS A 49 -7.87 -6.64 -2.54
C HIS A 49 -6.95 -7.70 -1.92
N ASP A 50 -5.70 -7.78 -2.39
CA ASP A 50 -4.74 -8.80 -1.93
C ASP A 50 -4.39 -8.61 -0.46
N ILE A 51 -4.11 -7.38 0.01
CA ILE A 51 -3.78 -7.15 1.43
C ILE A 51 -4.95 -7.48 2.38
N ARG A 52 -6.21 -7.28 1.95
CA ARG A 52 -7.40 -7.68 2.72
C ARG A 52 -7.50 -9.19 2.90
N HIS A 53 -6.98 -9.96 1.93
CA HIS A 53 -6.98 -11.42 1.96
C HIS A 53 -5.67 -12.02 2.47
N ALA A 54 -4.60 -11.24 2.59
CA ALA A 54 -3.26 -11.71 2.94
C ALA A 54 -3.21 -12.52 4.24
N ILE A 55 -4.00 -12.16 5.27
CA ILE A 55 -4.14 -12.95 6.51
C ILE A 55 -4.70 -14.34 6.20
N SER A 56 -5.84 -14.40 5.50
CA SER A 56 -6.51 -15.67 5.16
C SER A 56 -5.66 -16.56 4.24
N ARG A 57 -4.83 -15.94 3.39
CA ARG A 57 -3.90 -16.61 2.47
C ARG A 57 -2.58 -17.00 3.12
N LYS A 58 -2.35 -16.65 4.39
CA LYS A 58 -1.09 -16.88 5.14
C LYS A 58 0.14 -16.25 4.47
N GLU A 59 -0.06 -15.08 3.87
CA GLU A 59 0.99 -14.33 3.20
C GLU A 59 1.70 -13.35 4.16
N LEU A 60 1.10 -13.11 5.32
CA LEU A 60 1.68 -12.26 6.36
C LEU A 60 2.45 -13.09 7.38
N ARG A 61 3.63 -12.62 7.76
CA ARG A 61 4.44 -13.19 8.84
C ARG A 61 5.04 -12.09 9.70
N LEU A 62 5.32 -12.42 10.96
CA LEU A 62 6.04 -11.55 11.88
C LEU A 62 7.50 -11.99 11.95
N VAL A 63 8.39 -11.00 11.92
CA VAL A 63 9.80 -11.17 12.27
C VAL A 63 10.10 -10.32 13.48
N TYR A 64 11.03 -10.76 14.32
CA TYR A 64 11.35 -10.08 15.57
C TYR A 64 12.77 -9.53 15.51
N GLN A 65 12.90 -8.23 15.76
CA GLN A 65 14.20 -7.58 15.87
C GLN A 65 14.54 -7.35 17.35
N PRO A 66 15.65 -7.92 17.86
CA PRO A 66 16.05 -7.69 19.24
C PRO A 66 16.45 -6.22 19.46
N GLN A 67 16.02 -5.66 20.57
CA GLN A 67 16.42 -4.35 21.06
C GLN A 67 17.41 -4.55 22.23
N ALA A 68 18.62 -4.03 22.06
CA ALA A 68 19.72 -4.19 23.00
C ALA A 68 20.14 -2.86 23.61
N GLN A 69 20.49 -2.87 24.90
CA GLN A 69 21.00 -1.70 25.59
C GLN A 69 22.42 -1.41 25.10
N LEU A 70 22.70 -0.16 24.73
CA LEU A 70 23.95 0.20 24.04
C LEU A 70 25.22 -0.04 24.87
N VAL A 71 25.12 0.05 26.20
CA VAL A 71 26.28 -0.05 27.11
C VAL A 71 26.55 -1.50 27.53
N SER A 72 25.51 -2.26 27.85
CA SER A 72 25.62 -3.64 28.35
C SER A 72 25.49 -4.70 27.26
N ASN A 73 25.00 -4.31 26.07
CA ASN A 73 24.58 -5.20 24.98
C ASN A 73 23.51 -6.22 25.40
N GLU A 74 22.82 -5.96 26.52
CA GLU A 74 21.76 -6.82 27.04
C GLU A 74 20.47 -6.59 26.25
N ILE A 75 19.84 -7.68 25.81
CA ILE A 75 18.55 -7.63 25.10
C ILE A 75 17.46 -7.34 26.14
N PHE A 76 16.78 -6.22 25.98
CA PHE A 76 15.68 -5.81 26.88
C PHE A 76 14.30 -5.93 26.23
N GLY A 77 14.22 -6.21 24.93
CA GLY A 77 12.95 -6.32 24.23
C GLY A 77 13.09 -6.80 22.79
N PHE A 78 11.95 -6.97 22.14
CA PHE A 78 11.86 -7.32 20.73
C PHE A 78 10.81 -6.45 20.06
N GLU A 79 11.15 -5.93 18.89
CA GLU A 79 10.20 -5.26 18.01
C GLU A 79 9.61 -6.28 17.03
N ALA A 80 8.28 -6.38 17.00
CA ALA A 80 7.56 -7.21 16.04
C ALA A 80 7.38 -6.43 14.73
N LEU A 81 7.95 -6.96 13.66
CA LEU A 81 7.93 -6.35 12.34
C LEU A 81 7.15 -7.22 11.38
N LEU A 82 6.09 -6.66 10.79
CA LEU A 82 5.27 -7.34 9.81
C LEU A 82 6.01 -7.49 8.47
N ARG A 83 5.83 -8.63 7.82
CA ARG A 83 6.35 -8.94 6.48
C ARG A 83 5.21 -9.53 5.66
N TRP A 84 5.14 -9.13 4.40
CA TRP A 84 4.18 -9.67 3.45
C TRP A 84 4.93 -10.35 2.30
N ASP A 85 4.71 -11.65 2.16
CA ASP A 85 5.21 -12.44 1.06
C ASP A 85 4.08 -12.61 0.03
N HIS A 86 3.99 -11.68 -0.91
CA HIS A 86 2.99 -11.69 -1.96
C HIS A 86 3.33 -12.73 -3.04
N PRO A 87 2.36 -13.52 -3.54
CA PRO A 87 2.63 -14.60 -4.50
C PRO A 87 3.30 -14.11 -5.80
N GLU A 88 2.83 -13.00 -6.37
CA GLU A 88 3.39 -12.43 -7.61
C GLU A 88 4.53 -11.43 -7.38
N ARG A 89 4.46 -10.61 -6.31
CA ARG A 89 5.41 -9.51 -6.05
C ARG A 89 6.57 -9.90 -5.12
N GLY A 90 6.53 -11.09 -4.53
CA GLY A 90 7.52 -11.55 -3.57
C GLY A 90 7.44 -10.79 -2.24
N ALA A 91 8.60 -10.55 -1.62
CA ALA A 91 8.67 -9.84 -0.35
C ALA A 91 8.37 -8.34 -0.53
N VAL A 92 7.20 -7.91 -0.06
CA VAL A 92 6.74 -6.52 -0.15
C VAL A 92 7.20 -5.74 1.08
N PRO A 93 7.84 -4.56 0.91
CA PRO A 93 8.27 -3.73 2.03
C PRO A 93 7.07 -3.18 2.85
N PRO A 94 7.16 -3.11 4.19
CA PRO A 94 6.14 -2.50 5.04
C PRO A 94 5.76 -1.07 4.66
N ALA A 95 6.75 -0.27 4.22
CA ALA A 95 6.51 1.10 3.77
C ALA A 95 5.55 1.20 2.56
N VAL A 96 5.39 0.12 1.79
CA VAL A 96 4.49 0.09 0.62
C VAL A 96 3.09 -0.34 1.02
N PHE A 97 2.94 -1.42 1.79
CA PHE A 97 1.62 -1.99 2.06
C PHE A 97 0.94 -1.43 3.31
N ILE A 98 1.68 -0.90 4.28
CA ILE A 98 1.07 -0.32 5.50
C ILE A 98 0.13 0.86 5.16
N PRO A 99 0.54 1.87 4.36
CA PRO A 99 -0.36 2.98 4.02
C PRO A 99 -1.64 2.50 3.33
N ILE A 100 -1.51 1.50 2.46
CA ILE A 100 -2.65 0.92 1.73
C ILE A 100 -3.56 0.14 2.68
N ALA A 101 -2.99 -0.62 3.63
CA ALA A 101 -3.73 -1.31 4.66
C ALA A 101 -4.48 -0.34 5.59
N GLU A 102 -3.91 0.82 5.88
CA GLU A 102 -4.54 1.89 6.66
C GLU A 102 -5.73 2.50 5.90
N GLU A 103 -5.53 2.89 4.64
CA GLU A 103 -6.57 3.48 3.81
C GLU A 103 -7.77 2.56 3.59
N CYS A 104 -7.55 1.25 3.40
CA CYS A 104 -8.63 0.29 3.22
C CYS A 104 -9.14 -0.34 4.52
N GLY A 105 -8.62 0.07 5.68
CA GLY A 105 -9.01 -0.44 7.00
C GLY A 105 -8.54 -1.88 7.31
N ALA A 106 -7.76 -2.50 6.42
CA ALA A 106 -7.17 -3.82 6.67
C ALA A 106 -6.19 -3.81 7.85
N ILE A 107 -5.57 -2.65 8.15
CA ILE A 107 -4.61 -2.50 9.24
C ILE A 107 -5.20 -2.90 10.60
N LEU A 108 -6.50 -2.70 10.82
CA LEU A 108 -7.16 -3.04 12.08
C LEU A 108 -7.20 -4.56 12.28
N LYS A 109 -7.60 -5.30 11.25
CA LYS A 109 -7.61 -6.78 11.27
C LYS A 109 -6.22 -7.36 11.37
N ILE A 110 -5.25 -6.73 10.70
CA ILE A 110 -3.84 -7.11 10.81
C ILE A 110 -3.36 -6.89 12.26
N GLY A 111 -3.68 -5.75 12.86
CA GLY A 111 -3.35 -5.44 14.25
C GLY A 111 -3.94 -6.46 15.23
N GLU A 112 -5.21 -6.81 15.08
CA GLU A 112 -5.87 -7.86 15.87
C GLU A 112 -5.23 -9.24 15.67
N TRP A 113 -4.72 -9.55 14.47
CA TRP A 113 -4.04 -10.81 14.19
C TRP A 113 -2.62 -10.87 14.77
N VAL A 114 -1.96 -9.72 14.94
CA VAL A 114 -0.59 -9.62 15.49
C VAL A 114 -0.57 -9.70 17.02
N LEU A 115 -1.62 -9.20 17.69
CA LEU A 115 -1.76 -9.19 19.15
C LEU A 115 -2.17 -10.56 19.72
#